data_AF-A0A939UQV3-F1
#
_entry.id   AF-A0A939UQV3-F1
#
_cell.length_a   1.000
_cell.length_b   1.000
_cell.length_c   1.000
_cell.angle_alpha   90.00
_cell.angle_beta   90.00
_cell.angle_gamma   90.00
#
_symmetry.space_group_name_H-M   'P 1'
#
loop_
_entity.id
_entity.type
_entity.pdbx_description
1 polymer ?
#
loop_
_entity_poly.entity_id
_entity_poly.type
_entity_poly.pdbx_seq_one_letter_code
_entity_poly.pdbx_strand_id
1 'polypeptide(L)'
;MKISILFAFILLLGAIPAFAAELDVYELFREYDNLDGTKAGVYNTWDRLHTAACLQGLANRQEPHIYYIHLDSGQYLPKGSIDLYWLDKMTAPGSFLHGATRIFHDSLDELLTKYRHCYKGLVVYDENVAATSNAATTAAGVEDLLAVRWDPAPDSWYTHLTRDLKIPVKRRLLNKDGSSMFTGKGIIPGTKRESTGSAKCDVYIWAKENYLDKGKCSKEVLGYYIDFYYAQKAPLNARWLRNATLVNLDYMVANRGFVVDLNIWEDETPVDDRGQKPGTDLETFREILGSAYRQAKGNFIQVSGFVPWGHKYVTYGNSGGTHEGVASEWRHAELLSNYNCCKDADAIDFSDMTNASVFSKAPTKKVYKQHKPGLEELKAKGLIDEDGKVKEAVYVSTYVGDYDAAAWLYSRMPEIWENPYRGRVELGWAFNP
;
A
#
# COMPACT_ATOMS: atom_id res chain seq x y z
N MET A 1 61.25 33.99 2.56
CA MET A 1 59.87 34.25 3.05
C MET A 1 58.88 33.75 2.00
N LYS A 2 58.31 32.56 2.20
CA LYS A 2 57.21 32.05 1.36
C LYS A 2 55.94 32.10 2.20
N ILE A 3 54.95 32.82 1.68
CA ILE A 3 53.62 33.03 2.24
C ILE A 3 52.79 31.79 1.93
N SER A 4 52.28 31.10 2.95
CA SER A 4 51.29 30.04 2.79
C SER A 4 49.90 30.64 2.99
N ILE A 5 49.12 30.71 1.91
CA ILE A 5 47.70 31.06 1.95
C ILE A 5 46.91 29.77 2.14
N LEU A 6 46.29 29.63 3.30
CA LEU A 6 45.39 28.52 3.62
C LEU A 6 44.00 28.83 3.01
N PHE A 7 43.61 28.13 1.96
CA PHE A 7 42.25 28.16 1.45
C PHE A 7 41.36 27.26 2.32
N ALA A 8 40.55 27.85 3.19
CA ALA A 8 39.46 27.16 3.86
C ALA A 8 38.33 26.93 2.86
N PHE A 9 38.13 25.68 2.44
CA PHE A 9 36.92 25.27 1.74
C PHE A 9 35.77 25.24 2.75
N ILE A 10 34.93 26.27 2.73
CA ILE A 10 33.62 26.24 3.39
C ILE A 10 32.74 25.32 2.54
N LEU A 11 32.55 24.08 3.01
CA LEU A 11 31.46 23.22 2.57
C LEU A 11 30.14 23.89 2.98
N LEU A 12 29.52 24.63 2.06
CA LEU A 12 28.11 24.96 2.12
C LEU A 12 27.32 23.65 2.00
N LEU A 13 27.12 22.97 3.12
CA LEU A 13 26.00 22.06 3.30
C LEU A 13 24.75 22.91 3.06
N GLY A 14 24.17 22.82 1.87
CA GLY A 14 22.89 23.46 1.56
C GLY A 14 21.88 22.97 2.58
N ALA A 15 21.54 23.83 3.55
CA ALA A 15 20.49 23.54 4.51
C ALA A 15 19.22 23.30 3.71
N ILE A 16 18.60 22.12 3.89
CA ILE A 16 17.26 21.89 3.37
C ILE A 16 16.37 22.94 4.03
N PRO A 17 15.70 23.81 3.25
CA PRO A 17 14.83 24.83 3.83
C PRO A 17 13.75 24.14 4.68
N ALA A 18 13.40 24.76 5.81
CA ALA A 18 12.39 24.22 6.70
C ALA A 18 11.06 24.03 5.94
N PHE A 19 10.45 22.86 6.10
CA PHE A 19 9.07 22.57 5.70
C PHE A 19 8.14 23.39 6.59
N ALA A 20 7.89 24.64 6.22
CA ALA A 20 7.08 25.58 6.98
C ALA A 20 5.57 25.35 6.75
N ALA A 21 5.11 24.11 6.96
CA ALA A 21 3.71 23.72 6.83
C ALA A 21 3.23 22.90 8.03
N GLU A 22 1.92 22.96 8.26
CA GLU A 22 1.24 22.12 9.25
C GLU A 22 1.17 20.67 8.75
N LEU A 23 1.43 19.74 9.66
CA LEU A 23 1.19 18.32 9.46
C LEU A 23 0.14 17.88 10.47
N ASP A 24 -1.05 17.54 10.00
CA ASP A 24 -2.15 17.06 10.82
C ASP A 24 -1.92 15.59 11.16
N VAL A 25 -1.81 15.31 12.46
CA VAL A 25 -1.50 14.00 13.00
C VAL A 25 -2.73 13.43 13.68
N TYR A 26 -3.08 12.18 13.35
CA TYR A 26 -4.20 11.48 13.97
C TYR A 26 -3.83 10.05 14.37
N GLU A 27 -4.23 9.66 15.58
CA GLU A 27 -4.09 8.31 16.11
C GLU A 27 -5.17 7.39 15.53
N LEU A 28 -4.95 6.95 14.29
CA LEU A 28 -5.87 6.07 13.56
C LEU A 28 -6.14 4.74 14.27
N PHE A 29 -5.24 4.29 15.15
CA PHE A 29 -5.51 3.11 15.98
C PHE A 29 -6.73 3.28 16.90
N ARG A 30 -7.18 4.52 17.20
CA ARG A 30 -8.42 4.78 17.96
C ARG A 30 -9.67 4.29 17.24
N GLU A 31 -9.63 4.14 15.91
CA GLU A 31 -10.78 3.61 15.17
C GLU A 31 -11.08 2.14 15.52
N TYR A 32 -10.15 1.43 16.16
CA TYR A 32 -10.37 0.09 16.70
C TYR A 32 -11.19 0.09 17.99
N ASP A 33 -11.42 1.24 18.63
CA ASP A 33 -12.32 1.35 19.79
C ASP A 33 -13.78 1.05 19.41
N ASN A 34 -14.10 1.07 18.12
CA ASN A 34 -15.38 0.63 17.56
C ASN A 34 -15.52 -0.91 17.50
N LEU A 35 -14.48 -1.66 17.86
CA LEU A 35 -14.55 -3.12 17.98
C LEU A 35 -15.28 -3.50 19.27
N ASP A 36 -16.51 -3.95 19.10
CA ASP A 36 -17.39 -4.42 20.18
C ASP A 36 -17.45 -5.96 20.26
N GLY A 37 -16.58 -6.65 19.53
CA GLY A 37 -16.59 -8.11 19.41
C GLY A 37 -17.71 -8.64 18.51
N THR A 38 -18.38 -7.80 17.73
CA THR A 38 -19.41 -8.19 16.76
C THR A 38 -18.93 -8.05 15.32
N LYS A 39 -19.66 -8.66 14.38
CA LYS A 39 -19.39 -8.49 12.95
C LYS A 39 -19.60 -7.04 12.50
N ALA A 40 -20.60 -6.37 13.06
CA ALA A 40 -20.90 -4.97 12.77
C ALA A 40 -19.74 -4.05 13.21
N GLY A 41 -19.16 -4.27 14.39
CA GLY A 41 -17.97 -3.54 14.85
C GLY A 41 -16.77 -3.71 13.92
N VAL A 42 -16.51 -4.95 13.44
CA VAL A 42 -15.45 -5.21 12.44
C VAL A 42 -15.69 -4.46 11.14
N TYR A 43 -16.93 -4.48 10.62
CA TYR A 43 -17.26 -3.79 9.38
C TYR A 43 -17.22 -2.26 9.53
N ASN A 44 -17.70 -1.72 10.65
CA ASN A 44 -17.62 -0.29 10.94
C ASN A 44 -16.16 0.18 11.04
N THR A 45 -15.30 -0.61 11.70
CA THR A 45 -13.86 -0.34 11.78
C THR A 45 -13.22 -0.38 10.39
N TRP A 46 -13.54 -1.37 9.55
CA TRP A 46 -13.10 -1.40 8.14
C TRP A 46 -13.53 -0.13 7.40
N ASP A 47 -14.80 0.26 7.50
CA ASP A 47 -15.37 1.39 6.78
C ASP A 47 -14.66 2.72 7.16
N ARG A 48 -14.29 2.87 8.43
CA ARG A 48 -13.52 4.01 8.96
C ARG A 48 -12.09 4.03 8.44
N LEU A 49 -11.39 2.91 8.51
CA LEU A 49 -10.01 2.78 8.01
C LEU A 49 -9.94 3.00 6.49
N HIS A 50 -10.91 2.48 5.73
CA HIS A 50 -10.97 2.66 4.27
C HIS A 50 -11.24 4.13 3.90
N THR A 51 -12.14 4.78 4.63
CA THR A 51 -12.41 6.22 4.50
C THR A 51 -11.17 7.05 4.82
N ALA A 52 -10.46 6.72 5.91
CA ALA A 52 -9.26 7.41 6.34
C ALA A 52 -8.12 7.27 5.31
N ALA A 53 -7.88 6.07 4.79
CA ALA A 53 -6.89 5.84 3.72
C ALA A 53 -7.21 6.68 2.47
N CYS A 54 -8.49 6.74 2.07
CA CYS A 54 -8.91 7.61 0.96
C CYS A 54 -8.66 9.10 1.28
N LEU A 55 -9.04 9.56 2.46
CA LEU A 55 -8.86 10.96 2.88
C LEU A 55 -7.39 11.35 2.85
N GLN A 56 -6.52 10.53 3.44
CA GLN A 56 -5.08 10.74 3.47
C GLN A 56 -4.50 10.77 2.05
N GLY A 57 -4.86 9.80 1.21
CA GLY A 57 -4.40 9.77 -0.18
C GLY A 57 -4.82 11.03 -0.96
N LEU A 58 -6.03 11.54 -0.75
CA LEU A 58 -6.51 12.76 -1.40
C LEU A 58 -5.83 14.02 -0.88
N ALA A 59 -5.66 14.14 0.44
CA ALA A 59 -4.98 15.28 1.05
C ALA A 59 -3.51 15.32 0.62
N ASN A 60 -2.80 14.19 0.64
CA ASN A 60 -1.35 14.12 0.43
C ASN A 60 -0.89 14.11 -1.03
N ARG A 61 -1.76 14.42 -2.00
CA ARG A 61 -1.45 14.26 -3.43
C ARG A 61 -0.28 15.09 -3.90
N GLN A 62 -0.22 16.34 -3.46
CA GLN A 62 0.80 17.30 -3.89
C GLN A 62 1.93 17.36 -2.87
N GLU A 63 1.59 17.44 -1.59
CA GLU A 63 2.53 17.53 -0.48
C GLU A 63 1.94 16.85 0.77
N PRO A 64 2.77 16.52 1.78
CA PRO A 64 2.29 15.93 3.03
C PRO A 64 1.39 16.87 3.83
N HIS A 65 0.24 16.37 4.24
CA HIS A 65 -0.77 17.10 5.02
C HIS A 65 -1.30 16.27 6.19
N ILE A 66 -1.67 15.00 5.95
CA ILE A 66 -2.19 14.08 6.97
C ILE A 66 -1.17 12.97 7.23
N TYR A 67 -0.85 12.75 8.51
CA TYR A 67 -0.04 11.64 8.99
C TYR A 67 -0.82 10.84 10.04
N TYR A 68 -0.89 9.53 9.88
CA TYR A 68 -1.55 8.62 10.79
C TYR A 68 -0.56 7.85 11.67
N ILE A 69 -0.92 7.73 12.95
CA ILE A 69 -0.30 6.82 13.91
C ILE A 69 -1.24 5.61 14.03
N HIS A 70 -0.80 4.45 13.57
CA HIS A 70 -1.63 3.27 13.39
C HIS A 70 -0.91 1.98 13.84
N LEU A 71 0.30 1.74 13.35
CA LEU A 71 1.10 0.56 13.65
C LEU A 71 1.85 0.74 14.97
N ASP A 72 1.58 -0.20 15.87
CA ASP A 72 2.40 -0.42 17.05
C ASP A 72 3.65 -1.23 16.63
N SER A 73 4.77 -1.00 17.31
CA SER A 73 5.99 -1.78 17.10
C SER A 73 5.91 -3.24 17.55
N GLY A 74 4.85 -3.60 18.27
CA GLY A 74 4.64 -4.95 18.77
C GLY A 74 5.76 -5.37 19.73
N GLN A 75 6.43 -6.49 19.43
CA GLN A 75 7.53 -7.04 20.23
C GLN A 75 8.92 -6.53 19.81
N TYR A 76 8.98 -5.72 18.75
CA TYR A 76 10.20 -5.48 17.97
C TYR A 76 10.86 -4.13 18.27
N LEU A 77 10.11 -3.13 18.74
CA LEU A 77 10.71 -2.02 19.50
C LEU A 77 10.35 -2.22 20.98
N PRO A 78 11.32 -2.14 21.91
CA PRO A 78 11.09 -2.38 23.34
C PRO A 78 10.04 -1.47 24.00
N LYS A 79 9.60 -0.40 23.30
CA LYS A 79 8.44 0.49 23.53
C LYS A 79 8.39 1.51 22.37
N GLY A 80 7.28 1.61 21.62
CA GLY A 80 7.08 2.69 20.65
C GLY A 80 6.10 2.36 19.51
N SER A 81 5.68 3.36 18.75
CA SER A 81 4.95 3.18 17.48
C SER A 81 5.93 3.25 16.31
N ILE A 82 5.76 2.38 15.31
CA ILE A 82 6.54 2.42 14.07
C ILE A 82 6.31 3.77 13.37
N ASP A 83 5.06 4.24 13.31
CA ASP A 83 4.75 5.51 12.66
C ASP A 83 5.35 6.70 13.43
N LEU A 84 5.39 6.66 14.78
CA LEU A 84 6.06 7.70 15.55
C LEU A 84 7.58 7.73 15.32
N TYR A 85 8.21 6.54 15.23
CA TYR A 85 9.64 6.45 14.90
C TYR A 85 9.96 7.18 13.59
N TRP A 86 9.19 6.89 12.52
CA TRP A 86 9.40 7.52 11.23
C TRP A 86 9.05 9.00 11.22
N LEU A 87 7.99 9.39 11.92
CA LEU A 87 7.63 10.81 12.08
C LEU A 87 8.77 11.60 12.74
N ASP A 88 9.38 11.05 13.80
CA ASP A 88 10.52 11.67 14.48
C ASP A 88 11.75 11.75 13.56
N LYS A 89 12.07 10.68 12.82
CA LYS A 89 13.18 10.71 11.84
C LYS A 89 12.95 11.75 10.74
N MET A 90 11.73 11.85 10.22
CA MET A 90 11.41 12.77 9.12
C MET A 90 11.36 14.23 9.53
N THR A 91 11.00 14.53 10.78
CA THR A 91 10.89 15.91 11.28
C THR A 91 12.16 16.41 11.99
N ALA A 92 13.15 15.54 12.21
CA ALA A 92 14.44 15.90 12.78
C ALA A 92 15.16 17.01 11.97
N PRO A 93 16.07 17.78 12.61
CA PRO A 93 16.90 18.77 11.93
C PRO A 93 17.57 18.25 10.65
N GLY A 94 17.28 18.90 9.52
CA GLY A 94 17.85 18.55 8.21
C GLY A 94 17.18 17.36 7.50
N SER A 95 16.08 16.82 8.03
CA SER A 95 15.28 15.78 7.37
C SER A 95 14.16 16.37 6.49
N PHE A 96 13.45 15.51 5.77
CA PHE A 96 12.40 15.86 4.81
C PHE A 96 11.34 16.83 5.37
N LEU A 97 10.79 16.55 6.54
CA LEU A 97 9.75 17.33 7.21
C LEU A 97 10.33 18.25 8.30
N HIS A 98 11.60 18.62 8.19
CA HIS A 98 12.25 19.49 9.17
C HIS A 98 11.49 20.82 9.29
N GLY A 99 11.04 21.16 10.50
CA GLY A 99 10.29 22.39 10.76
C GLY A 99 8.77 22.28 10.62
N ALA A 100 8.25 21.11 10.24
CA ALA A 100 6.81 20.86 10.21
C ALA A 100 6.21 21.04 11.61
N THR A 101 5.09 21.76 11.70
CA THR A 101 4.33 21.86 12.95
C THR A 101 3.33 20.71 13.02
N ARG A 102 3.47 19.84 14.03
CA ARG A 102 2.56 18.70 14.23
C ARG A 102 1.28 19.19 14.94
N ILE A 103 0.13 19.03 14.30
CA ILE A 103 -1.18 19.38 14.85
C ILE A 103 -1.94 18.09 15.13
N PHE A 104 -2.19 17.78 16.40
CA PHE A 104 -2.89 16.56 16.77
C PHE A 104 -4.39 16.77 16.74
N HIS A 105 -5.10 15.81 16.15
CA HIS A 105 -6.55 15.77 16.08
C HIS A 105 -7.13 14.68 16.97
N ASP A 106 -8.31 14.92 17.53
CA ASP A 106 -8.95 13.98 18.45
C ASP A 106 -9.88 12.98 17.74
N SER A 107 -10.33 13.30 16.53
CA SER A 107 -11.26 12.46 15.75
C SER A 107 -11.04 12.54 14.25
N LEU A 108 -11.44 11.48 13.54
CA LEU A 108 -11.48 11.46 12.08
C LEU A 108 -12.47 12.51 11.51
N ASP A 109 -13.52 12.86 12.24
CA ASP A 109 -14.50 13.89 11.85
C ASP A 109 -13.87 15.28 11.70
N GLU A 110 -12.91 15.63 12.57
CA GLU A 110 -12.16 16.89 12.47
C GLU A 110 -11.37 16.94 11.16
N LEU A 111 -10.68 15.85 10.80
CA LEU A 111 -9.95 15.75 9.55
C LEU A 111 -10.90 15.80 8.35
N LEU A 112 -12.01 15.05 8.38
CA LEU A 112 -13.02 15.07 7.32
C LEU A 112 -13.57 16.47 7.09
N THR A 113 -13.75 17.24 8.17
CA THR A 113 -14.21 18.63 8.13
C THR A 113 -13.12 19.55 7.59
N LYS A 114 -11.89 19.50 8.13
CA LYS A 114 -10.74 20.33 7.71
C LYS A 114 -10.41 20.12 6.22
N TYR A 115 -10.40 18.87 5.77
CA TYR A 115 -10.07 18.47 4.40
C TYR A 115 -11.28 18.29 3.49
N ARG A 116 -12.43 18.88 3.85
CA ARG A 116 -13.66 18.79 3.03
C ARG A 116 -13.45 19.20 1.56
N HIS A 117 -12.51 20.11 1.31
CA HIS A 117 -12.17 20.61 -0.01
C HIS A 117 -11.42 19.59 -0.89
N CYS A 118 -10.81 18.56 -0.29
CA CYS A 118 -10.03 17.54 -1.02
C CYS A 118 -10.89 16.47 -1.71
N TYR A 119 -12.17 16.34 -1.34
CA TYR A 119 -13.06 15.31 -1.88
C TYR A 119 -14.42 15.85 -2.33
N LYS A 120 -15.00 15.23 -3.35
CA LYS A 120 -16.28 15.62 -3.97
C LYS A 120 -17.49 14.91 -3.38
N GLY A 121 -17.27 13.80 -2.68
CA GLY A 121 -18.33 13.02 -2.02
C GLY A 121 -17.90 11.57 -1.78
N LEU A 122 -18.88 10.68 -1.72
CA LEU A 122 -18.66 9.25 -1.44
C LEU A 122 -18.77 8.39 -2.71
N VAL A 123 -17.95 7.35 -2.77
CA VAL A 123 -18.20 6.15 -3.56
C VAL A 123 -18.64 5.03 -2.62
N VAL A 124 -19.83 4.53 -2.86
CA VAL A 124 -20.47 3.53 -2.00
C VAL A 124 -20.40 2.16 -2.66
N TYR A 125 -19.91 1.16 -1.93
CA TYR A 125 -19.72 -0.21 -2.44
C TYR A 125 -20.61 -1.26 -1.77
N ASP A 126 -20.71 -2.42 -2.42
CA ASP A 126 -21.57 -3.53 -2.04
C ASP A 126 -20.80 -4.56 -1.22
N GLU A 127 -21.28 -4.87 -0.02
CA GLU A 127 -20.66 -5.90 0.80
C GLU A 127 -20.84 -7.33 0.27
N ASN A 128 -21.85 -7.57 -0.57
CA ASN A 128 -22.13 -8.90 -1.12
C ASN A 128 -21.21 -9.26 -2.29
N VAL A 129 -20.58 -8.25 -2.91
CA VAL A 129 -19.58 -8.42 -3.97
C VAL A 129 -18.32 -7.71 -3.52
N ALA A 130 -17.48 -8.44 -2.78
CA ALA A 130 -16.34 -7.87 -2.05
C ALA A 130 -15.41 -7.03 -2.93
N ALA A 131 -15.16 -7.45 -4.19
CA ALA A 131 -14.35 -6.72 -5.17
C ALA A 131 -14.81 -5.28 -5.43
N THR A 132 -16.06 -4.92 -5.11
CA THR A 132 -16.53 -3.54 -5.23
C THR A 132 -15.79 -2.58 -4.30
N SER A 133 -15.17 -3.03 -3.21
CA SER A 133 -14.30 -2.18 -2.38
C SER A 133 -13.02 -1.74 -3.11
N ASN A 134 -12.43 -2.61 -3.94
CA ASN A 134 -11.26 -2.29 -4.75
C ASN A 134 -11.62 -1.35 -5.91
N ALA A 135 -12.75 -1.59 -6.57
CA ALA A 135 -13.29 -0.67 -7.57
C ALA A 135 -13.65 0.70 -6.96
N ALA A 136 -14.15 0.73 -5.72
CA ALA A 136 -14.40 1.95 -4.97
C ALA A 136 -13.09 2.70 -4.66
N THR A 137 -12.02 2.00 -4.28
CA THR A 137 -10.70 2.62 -4.09
C THR A 137 -10.17 3.25 -5.37
N THR A 138 -10.29 2.53 -6.49
CA THR A 138 -9.92 3.07 -7.81
C THR A 138 -10.73 4.33 -8.14
N ALA A 139 -12.06 4.30 -7.90
CA ALA A 139 -12.92 5.45 -8.09
C ALA A 139 -12.61 6.61 -7.13
N ALA A 140 -12.23 6.32 -5.88
CA ALA A 140 -11.82 7.30 -4.88
C ALA A 140 -10.63 8.13 -5.37
N GLY A 141 -9.60 7.45 -5.90
CA GLY A 141 -8.47 8.11 -6.55
C GLY A 141 -8.90 8.86 -7.83
N VAL A 142 -9.62 8.24 -8.74
CA VAL A 142 -9.92 8.86 -10.03
C VAL A 142 -10.89 10.05 -9.92
N GLU A 143 -11.88 9.98 -9.04
CA GLU A 143 -13.01 10.91 -8.96
C GLU A 143 -12.96 11.82 -7.73
N ASP A 144 -11.90 11.73 -6.93
CA ASP A 144 -11.71 12.50 -5.70
C ASP A 144 -12.83 12.20 -4.69
N LEU A 145 -13.05 10.92 -4.39
CA LEU A 145 -14.13 10.45 -3.50
C LEU A 145 -13.57 9.71 -2.28
N LEU A 146 -14.40 9.54 -1.25
CA LEU A 146 -14.10 8.66 -0.12
C LEU A 146 -14.88 7.36 -0.28
N ALA A 147 -14.21 6.22 -0.10
CA ALA A 147 -14.84 4.90 -0.18
C ALA A 147 -15.48 4.51 1.15
N VAL A 148 -16.70 3.98 1.09
CA VAL A 148 -17.42 3.43 2.25
C VAL A 148 -18.40 2.34 1.81
N ARG A 149 -18.57 1.29 2.63
CA ARG A 149 -19.57 0.25 2.37
C ARG A 149 -20.97 0.82 2.50
N TRP A 150 -21.92 0.30 1.72
CA TRP A 150 -23.34 0.57 1.98
C TRP A 150 -23.79 -0.14 3.25
N ASP A 151 -24.22 0.62 4.24
CA ASP A 151 -24.83 0.10 5.45
C ASP A 151 -25.90 1.08 5.96
N PRO A 152 -27.20 0.82 5.74
CA PRO A 152 -28.25 1.75 6.11
C PRO A 152 -28.57 1.74 7.63
N ALA A 153 -27.85 0.97 8.44
CA ALA A 153 -28.06 0.96 9.89
C ALA A 153 -27.84 2.37 10.48
N PRO A 154 -28.66 2.83 11.45
CA PRO A 154 -28.61 4.20 11.96
C PRO A 154 -27.27 4.64 12.57
N ASP A 155 -26.49 3.67 13.05
CA ASP A 155 -25.20 3.76 13.74
C ASP A 155 -24.00 3.38 12.86
N SER A 156 -24.24 3.04 11.59
CA SER A 156 -23.17 2.73 10.65
C SER A 156 -22.34 3.96 10.30
N TRP A 157 -21.08 3.73 9.91
CA TRP A 157 -20.23 4.79 9.38
C TRP A 157 -20.82 5.43 8.12
N TYR A 158 -21.42 4.64 7.22
CA TYR A 158 -22.12 5.15 6.05
C TYR A 158 -23.22 6.15 6.40
N THR A 159 -24.08 5.82 7.37
CA THR A 159 -25.16 6.69 7.81
C THR A 159 -24.61 7.94 8.46
N HIS A 160 -23.56 7.84 9.27
CA HIS A 160 -22.89 8.99 9.86
C HIS A 160 -22.35 9.97 8.78
N LEU A 161 -21.59 9.46 7.81
CA LEU A 161 -21.04 10.28 6.71
C LEU A 161 -22.13 10.99 5.89
N THR A 162 -23.25 10.30 5.61
CA THR A 162 -24.30 10.81 4.72
C THR A 162 -25.35 11.67 5.43
N ARG A 163 -25.73 11.32 6.66
CA ARG A 163 -26.76 12.02 7.44
C ARG A 163 -26.17 13.15 8.27
N ASP A 164 -25.12 12.85 9.03
CA ASP A 164 -24.59 13.76 10.06
C ASP A 164 -23.59 14.75 9.43
N LEU A 165 -22.61 14.24 8.67
CA LEU A 165 -21.64 15.06 7.93
C LEU A 165 -22.16 15.55 6.56
N LYS A 166 -23.33 15.05 6.11
CA LYS A 166 -24.00 15.47 4.87
C LYS A 166 -23.12 15.35 3.62
N ILE A 167 -22.24 14.34 3.58
CA ILE A 167 -21.37 14.10 2.42
C ILE A 167 -22.20 13.41 1.32
N PRO A 168 -22.28 13.98 0.10
CA PRO A 168 -23.12 13.44 -0.95
C PRO A 168 -22.54 12.14 -1.53
N VAL A 169 -23.39 11.16 -1.78
CA VAL A 169 -23.03 9.97 -2.57
C VAL A 169 -22.93 10.37 -4.05
N LYS A 170 -21.73 10.24 -4.64
CA LYS A 170 -21.45 10.58 -6.05
C LYS A 170 -21.36 9.36 -6.94
N ARG A 171 -20.98 8.20 -6.39
CA ARG A 171 -20.85 6.93 -7.10
C ARG A 171 -21.47 5.82 -6.25
N ARG A 172 -22.20 4.93 -6.90
CA ARG A 172 -22.76 3.71 -6.30
C ARG A 172 -22.30 2.51 -7.12
N LEU A 173 -21.75 1.51 -6.45
CA LEU A 173 -21.39 0.21 -7.04
C LEU A 173 -22.41 -0.87 -6.65
N LEU A 174 -23.66 -0.43 -6.47
CA LEU A 174 -24.83 -1.21 -6.12
C LEU A 174 -26.10 -0.47 -6.56
N ASN A 175 -27.23 -1.17 -6.61
CA ASN A 175 -28.53 -0.59 -6.95
C ASN A 175 -29.02 0.37 -5.83
N LYS A 176 -30.03 1.17 -6.16
CA LYS A 176 -30.61 2.15 -5.20
C LYS A 176 -31.28 1.49 -4.00
N ASP A 177 -31.81 0.28 -4.19
CA ASP A 177 -32.45 -0.53 -3.15
C ASP A 177 -31.47 -1.32 -2.28
N GLY A 178 -30.16 -1.21 -2.57
CA GLY A 178 -29.11 -1.93 -1.85
C GLY A 178 -28.76 -3.30 -2.45
N SER A 179 -29.46 -3.77 -3.49
CA SER A 179 -29.11 -5.02 -4.17
C SER A 179 -27.86 -4.90 -5.04
N SER A 180 -27.16 -6.03 -5.25
CA SER A 180 -25.98 -6.09 -6.10
C SER A 180 -26.31 -5.75 -7.56
N MET A 181 -25.55 -4.84 -8.14
CA MET A 181 -25.64 -4.55 -9.59
C MET A 181 -24.77 -5.50 -10.42
N PHE A 182 -23.69 -6.03 -9.84
CA PHE A 182 -22.84 -7.04 -10.46
C PHE A 182 -23.35 -8.42 -10.06
N THR A 183 -23.82 -9.19 -11.04
CA THR A 183 -24.48 -10.49 -10.79
C THR A 183 -23.79 -11.66 -11.47
N GLY A 184 -22.71 -11.40 -12.24
CA GLY A 184 -22.08 -12.40 -13.08
C GLY A 184 -22.95 -12.80 -14.27
N LYS A 185 -23.96 -12.02 -14.66
CA LYS A 185 -24.90 -12.36 -15.74
C LYS A 185 -25.30 -11.13 -16.56
N GLY A 186 -25.65 -11.37 -17.83
CA GLY A 186 -26.10 -10.34 -18.76
C GLY A 186 -25.00 -9.33 -19.09
N ILE A 187 -25.40 -8.10 -19.42
CA ILE A 187 -24.47 -7.01 -19.71
C ILE A 187 -23.91 -6.43 -18.41
N ILE A 188 -22.59 -6.27 -18.32
CA ILE A 188 -21.92 -5.62 -17.20
C ILE A 188 -22.46 -4.19 -17.09
N PRO A 189 -22.99 -3.77 -15.92
CA PRO A 189 -23.73 -2.51 -15.80
C PRO A 189 -22.96 -1.27 -16.30
N GLY A 190 -23.60 -0.45 -17.12
CA GLY A 190 -22.99 0.78 -17.65
C GLY A 190 -21.89 0.53 -18.70
N THR A 191 -21.78 -0.68 -19.23
CA THR A 191 -20.89 -1.06 -20.33
C THR A 191 -21.68 -1.65 -21.50
N LYS A 192 -20.98 -2.08 -22.56
CA LYS A 192 -21.54 -2.91 -23.64
C LYS A 192 -21.04 -4.35 -23.59
N ARG A 193 -20.29 -4.71 -22.55
CA ARG A 193 -19.59 -5.99 -22.42
C ARG A 193 -20.54 -6.99 -21.76
N GLU A 194 -20.67 -8.18 -22.36
CA GLU A 194 -21.30 -9.31 -21.70
C GLU A 194 -20.48 -9.73 -20.47
N SER A 195 -21.18 -10.19 -19.44
CA SER A 195 -20.59 -10.70 -18.21
C SER A 195 -19.55 -11.79 -18.49
N THR A 196 -18.52 -11.81 -17.65
CA THR A 196 -17.50 -12.86 -17.62
C THR A 196 -18.03 -14.20 -17.07
N GLY A 197 -19.24 -14.21 -16.52
CA GLY A 197 -19.79 -15.30 -15.71
C GLY A 197 -19.44 -15.19 -14.22
N SER A 198 -18.75 -14.11 -13.81
CA SER A 198 -18.29 -13.86 -12.45
C SER A 198 -18.65 -12.44 -12.02
N ALA A 199 -19.40 -12.29 -10.93
CA ALA A 199 -19.72 -10.97 -10.39
C ALA A 199 -18.45 -10.22 -9.97
N LYS A 200 -17.46 -10.94 -9.43
CA LYS A 200 -16.15 -10.41 -9.06
C LYS A 200 -15.40 -9.85 -10.27
N CYS A 201 -15.25 -10.63 -11.33
CA CYS A 201 -14.54 -10.21 -12.53
C CYS A 201 -15.30 -9.08 -13.26
N ASP A 202 -16.63 -9.09 -13.26
CA ASP A 202 -17.45 -8.03 -13.85
C ASP A 202 -17.19 -6.67 -13.19
N VAL A 203 -16.93 -6.62 -11.88
CA VAL A 203 -16.54 -5.39 -11.17
C VAL A 203 -15.23 -4.83 -11.72
N TYR A 204 -14.23 -5.69 -11.94
CA TYR A 204 -12.93 -5.24 -12.42
C TYR A 204 -12.95 -4.86 -13.90
N ILE A 205 -13.73 -5.57 -14.73
CA ILE A 205 -13.97 -5.17 -16.12
C ILE A 205 -14.71 -3.82 -16.17
N TRP A 206 -15.70 -3.61 -15.30
CA TRP A 206 -16.37 -2.31 -15.18
C TRP A 206 -15.39 -1.19 -14.83
N ALA A 207 -14.53 -1.41 -13.83
CA ALA A 207 -13.54 -0.41 -13.41
C ALA A 207 -12.54 -0.15 -14.53
N LYS A 208 -12.09 -1.20 -15.23
CA LYS A 208 -11.18 -1.12 -16.38
C LYS A 208 -11.77 -0.26 -17.48
N GLU A 209 -12.99 -0.54 -17.93
CA GLU A 209 -13.64 0.22 -19.01
C GLU A 209 -13.97 1.67 -18.60
N ASN A 210 -14.30 1.92 -17.33
CA ASN A 210 -14.69 3.25 -16.87
C ASN A 210 -13.52 4.15 -16.50
N TYR A 211 -12.36 3.59 -16.17
CA TYR A 211 -11.22 4.34 -15.67
C TYR A 211 -9.92 4.03 -16.41
N LEU A 212 -9.46 2.77 -16.39
CA LEU A 212 -8.15 2.39 -16.93
C LEU A 212 -8.06 2.60 -18.45
N ASP A 213 -9.02 2.07 -19.20
CA ASP A 213 -9.06 2.18 -20.67
C ASP A 213 -9.27 3.64 -21.13
N LYS A 214 -9.93 4.44 -20.30
CA LYS A 214 -10.12 5.88 -20.54
C LYS A 214 -8.91 6.73 -20.13
N GLY A 215 -7.82 6.12 -19.68
CA GLY A 215 -6.58 6.81 -19.29
C GLY A 215 -6.73 7.68 -18.04
N LYS A 216 -7.70 7.36 -17.16
CA LYS A 216 -7.96 8.13 -15.93
C LYS A 216 -7.16 7.65 -14.72
N CYS A 217 -6.71 6.39 -14.75
CA CYS A 217 -5.83 5.83 -13.73
C CYS A 217 -4.37 6.23 -13.99
N SER A 218 -3.52 6.02 -12.98
CA SER A 218 -2.07 6.07 -13.13
C SER A 218 -1.59 5.18 -14.27
N LYS A 219 -0.53 5.61 -14.93
CA LYS A 219 0.19 4.81 -15.94
C LYS A 219 1.34 4.01 -15.33
N GLU A 220 1.63 4.24 -14.06
CA GLU A 220 2.85 3.77 -13.40
C GLU A 220 2.54 3.02 -12.09
N VAL A 221 1.29 3.01 -11.63
CA VAL A 221 0.90 2.44 -10.33
C VAL A 221 -0.36 1.59 -10.45
N LEU A 222 -0.29 0.37 -9.94
CA LEU A 222 -1.39 -0.59 -9.76
C LEU A 222 -1.29 -1.18 -8.34
N GLY A 223 -2.43 -1.45 -7.72
CA GLY A 223 -2.52 -2.10 -6.40
C GLY A 223 -3.06 -3.52 -6.54
N TYR A 224 -2.38 -4.48 -5.92
CA TYR A 224 -2.85 -5.85 -5.75
C TYR A 224 -3.15 -6.08 -4.26
N TYR A 225 -4.35 -5.70 -3.83
CA TYR A 225 -4.70 -5.65 -2.41
C TYR A 225 -6.01 -6.37 -2.15
N ILE A 226 -6.07 -7.13 -1.05
CA ILE A 226 -7.25 -7.90 -0.69
C ILE A 226 -8.47 -6.99 -0.50
N ASP A 227 -9.59 -7.40 -1.08
CA ASP A 227 -10.84 -6.65 -1.01
C ASP A 227 -11.60 -6.87 0.32
N PHE A 228 -12.84 -6.39 0.40
CA PHE A 228 -13.70 -6.47 1.59
C PHE A 228 -13.88 -7.89 2.15
N TYR A 229 -13.55 -8.94 1.39
CA TYR A 229 -13.53 -10.32 1.88
C TYR A 229 -12.68 -10.48 3.14
N TYR A 230 -11.61 -9.69 3.29
CA TYR A 230 -10.81 -9.70 4.51
C TYR A 230 -11.69 -9.41 5.73
N ALA A 231 -12.47 -8.32 5.71
CA ALA A 231 -13.40 -7.99 6.79
C ALA A 231 -14.45 -9.09 6.97
N GLN A 232 -14.97 -9.69 5.89
CA GLN A 232 -15.95 -10.78 5.96
C GLN A 232 -15.42 -12.02 6.67
N LYS A 233 -14.12 -12.33 6.55
CA LYS A 233 -13.49 -13.49 7.19
C LYS A 233 -12.68 -13.16 8.45
N ALA A 234 -12.48 -11.88 8.75
CA ALA A 234 -11.74 -11.46 9.93
C ALA A 234 -12.39 -11.98 11.22
N PRO A 235 -11.57 -12.43 12.20
CA PRO A 235 -12.06 -12.79 13.52
C PRO A 235 -12.61 -11.56 14.24
N LEU A 236 -13.55 -11.80 15.17
CA LEU A 236 -14.30 -10.73 15.85
C LEU A 236 -13.43 -9.80 16.71
N ASN A 237 -12.24 -10.24 17.11
CA ASN A 237 -11.31 -9.43 17.88
C ASN A 237 -10.44 -8.49 17.01
N ALA A 238 -10.52 -8.58 15.68
CA ALA A 238 -10.03 -7.67 14.63
C ALA A 238 -8.66 -6.98 14.79
N ARG A 239 -7.82 -7.41 15.73
CA ARG A 239 -6.39 -7.06 15.83
C ARG A 239 -5.66 -7.31 14.51
N TRP A 240 -6.18 -8.26 13.73
CA TRP A 240 -5.70 -8.64 12.41
C TRP A 240 -6.09 -7.69 11.28
N LEU A 241 -6.96 -6.69 11.47
CA LEU A 241 -7.16 -5.66 10.43
C LEU A 241 -5.85 -4.91 10.11
N ARG A 242 -4.85 -4.99 11.00
CA ARG A 242 -3.47 -4.48 10.82
C ARG A 242 -2.61 -5.29 9.83
N ASN A 243 -3.19 -6.27 9.13
CA ASN A 243 -2.60 -6.98 7.99
C ASN A 243 -3.54 -6.95 6.77
N ALA A 244 -4.60 -6.13 6.82
CA ALA A 244 -5.55 -6.04 5.72
C ALA A 244 -5.00 -5.20 4.56
N THR A 245 -3.83 -4.55 4.71
CA THR A 245 -3.22 -3.60 3.75
C THR A 245 -4.11 -2.40 3.40
N LEU A 246 -5.15 -2.18 4.20
CA LEU A 246 -6.16 -1.16 3.93
C LEU A 246 -5.58 0.25 4.03
N VAL A 247 -4.62 0.45 4.93
CA VAL A 247 -3.91 1.73 5.09
C VAL A 247 -2.96 2.03 3.92
N ASN A 248 -2.45 1.01 3.22
CA ASN A 248 -1.58 1.17 2.04
C ASN A 248 -2.33 1.80 0.86
N LEU A 249 -3.67 1.76 0.89
CA LEU A 249 -4.49 2.34 -0.17
C LEU A 249 -4.39 3.87 -0.24
N ASP A 250 -3.81 4.53 0.76
CA ASP A 250 -3.52 5.97 0.70
C ASP A 250 -2.63 6.32 -0.50
N TYR A 251 -1.59 5.53 -0.75
CA TYR A 251 -0.70 5.68 -1.91
C TYR A 251 -1.43 5.42 -3.23
N MET A 252 -2.33 4.44 -3.26
CA MET A 252 -3.16 4.15 -4.44
C MET A 252 -4.09 5.32 -4.75
N VAL A 253 -4.77 5.88 -3.76
CA VAL A 253 -5.68 7.01 -3.93
C VAL A 253 -4.94 8.29 -4.29
N ALA A 254 -3.75 8.51 -3.70
CA ALA A 254 -2.89 9.64 -4.02
C ALA A 254 -2.45 9.64 -5.49
N ASN A 255 -2.09 8.46 -6.02
CA ASN A 255 -1.59 8.31 -7.39
C ASN A 255 -2.65 7.95 -8.42
N ARG A 256 -3.93 7.82 -8.04
CA ARG A 256 -5.01 7.35 -8.92
C ARG A 256 -4.73 5.93 -9.46
N GLY A 257 -4.14 5.07 -8.62
CA GLY A 257 -3.85 3.68 -8.94
C GLY A 257 -5.11 2.86 -9.23
N PHE A 258 -4.96 1.83 -10.07
CA PHE A 258 -6.01 0.82 -10.29
C PHE A 258 -5.82 -0.32 -9.30
N VAL A 259 -6.86 -0.73 -8.57
CA VAL A 259 -6.74 -1.73 -7.49
C VAL A 259 -7.52 -3.00 -7.84
N VAL A 260 -6.90 -4.17 -7.61
CA VAL A 260 -7.39 -5.49 -8.00
C VAL A 260 -7.04 -6.55 -6.95
N ASP A 261 -7.87 -7.60 -6.89
CA ASP A 261 -7.64 -8.84 -6.15
C ASP A 261 -8.21 -10.02 -6.97
N LEU A 262 -7.35 -10.75 -7.69
CA LEU A 262 -7.75 -11.77 -8.67
C LEU A 262 -6.84 -12.98 -8.60
N ASN A 263 -7.40 -14.18 -8.46
CA ASN A 263 -6.61 -15.41 -8.47
C ASN A 263 -5.83 -15.56 -9.79
N ILE A 264 -4.58 -16.03 -9.67
CA ILE A 264 -3.59 -16.09 -10.75
C ILE A 264 -3.47 -17.48 -11.40
N TRP A 265 -4.26 -18.44 -10.94
CA TRP A 265 -4.23 -19.81 -11.40
C TRP A 265 -5.37 -20.12 -12.38
N GLU A 266 -5.04 -20.82 -13.46
CA GLU A 266 -5.97 -21.22 -14.51
C GLU A 266 -6.89 -22.40 -14.17
N ASP A 267 -6.47 -23.25 -13.23
CA ASP A 267 -7.05 -24.58 -12.98
C ASP A 267 -7.98 -24.65 -11.76
N GLU A 268 -8.17 -23.52 -11.06
CA GLU A 268 -9.06 -23.43 -9.91
C GLU A 268 -9.96 -22.19 -9.94
N THR A 269 -11.00 -22.22 -9.12
CA THR A 269 -11.86 -21.07 -8.84
C THR A 269 -11.40 -20.41 -7.55
N PRO A 270 -11.46 -19.07 -7.44
CA PRO A 270 -11.13 -18.40 -6.19
C PRO A 270 -12.16 -18.70 -5.09
N VAL A 271 -11.76 -18.45 -3.84
CA VAL A 271 -12.58 -18.75 -2.65
C VAL A 271 -13.77 -17.81 -2.44
N ASP A 272 -13.71 -16.62 -3.02
CA ASP A 272 -14.66 -15.52 -2.87
C ASP A 272 -15.63 -15.40 -4.06
N ASP A 273 -15.46 -16.21 -5.11
CA ASP A 273 -16.40 -16.38 -6.21
C ASP A 273 -16.28 -17.78 -6.82
N ARG A 274 -16.66 -18.82 -6.06
CA ARG A 274 -16.52 -20.24 -6.44
C ARG A 274 -17.41 -20.68 -7.59
N GLY A 275 -18.41 -19.88 -7.95
CA GLY A 275 -19.38 -20.22 -9.00
C GLY A 275 -18.86 -19.98 -10.42
N GLN A 276 -17.75 -19.25 -10.56
CA GLN A 276 -17.19 -18.93 -11.87
C GLN A 276 -16.47 -20.12 -12.51
N LYS A 277 -16.18 -20.01 -13.80
CA LYS A 277 -15.35 -20.99 -14.50
C LYS A 277 -13.88 -20.86 -14.03
N PRO A 278 -13.14 -21.96 -13.80
CA PRO A 278 -11.70 -21.90 -13.52
C PRO A 278 -10.93 -21.02 -14.53
N GLY A 279 -9.98 -20.25 -14.02
CA GLY A 279 -9.15 -19.32 -14.79
C GLY A 279 -9.80 -17.99 -15.19
N THR A 280 -11.07 -17.74 -14.84
CA THR A 280 -11.75 -16.48 -15.18
C THR A 280 -11.12 -15.26 -14.48
N ASP A 281 -10.66 -15.41 -13.23
CA ASP A 281 -9.87 -14.37 -12.54
C ASP A 281 -8.56 -14.06 -13.28
N LEU A 282 -7.81 -15.09 -13.69
CA LEU A 282 -6.53 -14.94 -14.40
C LEU A 282 -6.71 -14.24 -15.76
N GLU A 283 -7.72 -14.63 -16.54
CA GLU A 283 -8.01 -13.98 -17.82
C GLU A 283 -8.42 -12.52 -17.62
N THR A 284 -9.23 -12.23 -16.60
CA THR A 284 -9.59 -10.85 -16.23
C THR A 284 -8.34 -10.05 -15.84
N PHE A 285 -7.42 -10.65 -15.08
CA PHE A 285 -6.19 -9.99 -14.68
C PHE A 285 -5.27 -9.71 -15.87
N ARG A 286 -5.15 -10.66 -16.82
CA ARG A 286 -4.43 -10.45 -18.09
C ARG A 286 -5.04 -9.31 -18.91
N GLU A 287 -6.37 -9.18 -18.96
CA GLU A 287 -7.03 -8.05 -19.64
C GLU A 287 -6.66 -6.70 -18.99
N ILE A 288 -6.63 -6.64 -17.66
CA ILE A 288 -6.26 -5.44 -16.90
C ILE A 288 -4.79 -5.09 -17.12
N LEU A 289 -3.88 -6.06 -16.94
CA LEU A 289 -2.44 -5.87 -17.16
C LEU A 289 -2.15 -5.45 -18.61
N GLY A 290 -2.81 -6.06 -19.59
CA GLY A 290 -2.70 -5.65 -20.99
C GLY A 290 -3.14 -4.22 -21.23
N SER A 291 -4.21 -3.75 -20.57
CA SER A 291 -4.62 -2.33 -20.65
C SER A 291 -3.65 -1.40 -19.94
N ALA A 292 -3.18 -1.75 -18.74
CA ALA A 292 -2.20 -0.96 -18.01
C ALA A 292 -0.90 -0.82 -18.82
N TYR A 293 -0.38 -1.92 -19.38
CA TYR A 293 0.80 -1.94 -20.24
C TYR A 293 0.66 -1.00 -21.45
N ARG A 294 -0.49 -1.05 -22.15
CA ARG A 294 -0.77 -0.14 -23.27
C ARG A 294 -0.81 1.33 -22.83
N GLN A 295 -1.39 1.63 -21.66
CA GLN A 295 -1.45 2.98 -21.12
C GLN A 295 -0.06 3.49 -20.69
N ALA A 296 0.80 2.60 -20.20
CA ALA A 296 2.17 2.90 -19.76
C ALA A 296 3.14 3.23 -20.90
N LYS A 297 2.84 2.82 -22.14
CA LYS A 297 3.64 3.15 -23.34
C LYS A 297 5.14 2.82 -23.20
N GLY A 298 5.45 1.69 -22.57
CA GLY A 298 6.82 1.22 -22.34
C GLY A 298 7.46 1.68 -21.03
N ASN A 299 6.78 2.51 -20.23
CA ASN A 299 7.21 2.80 -18.86
C ASN A 299 6.98 1.58 -17.95
N PHE A 300 7.74 1.51 -16.86
CA PHE A 300 7.51 0.53 -15.80
C PHE A 300 6.23 0.84 -15.02
N ILE A 301 5.56 -0.22 -14.57
CA ILE A 301 4.39 -0.13 -13.69
C ILE A 301 4.75 -0.76 -12.36
N GLN A 302 4.72 0.01 -11.27
CA GLN A 302 4.79 -0.51 -9.92
C GLN A 302 3.47 -1.19 -9.56
N VAL A 303 3.55 -2.43 -9.11
CA VAL A 303 2.43 -3.18 -8.54
C VAL A 303 2.73 -3.37 -7.06
N SER A 304 2.12 -2.55 -6.22
CA SER A 304 2.23 -2.72 -4.77
C SER A 304 1.18 -3.67 -4.25
N GLY A 305 1.55 -4.49 -3.29
CA GLY A 305 0.72 -5.58 -2.77
C GLY A 305 1.23 -6.96 -3.16
N PHE A 306 0.54 -7.99 -2.68
CA PHE A 306 1.02 -9.36 -2.76
C PHE A 306 -0.12 -10.37 -2.87
N VAL A 307 0.20 -11.60 -3.26
CA VAL A 307 -0.76 -12.71 -3.17
C VAL A 307 -1.18 -12.81 -1.70
N PRO A 308 -2.48 -12.74 -1.35
CA PRO A 308 -2.94 -12.59 0.03
C PRO A 308 -2.80 -13.91 0.81
N TRP A 309 -1.56 -14.29 1.11
CA TRP A 309 -1.21 -15.44 1.94
C TRP A 309 -1.99 -15.38 3.25
N GLY A 310 -2.47 -16.52 3.73
CA GLY A 310 -3.28 -16.58 4.95
C GLY A 310 -4.74 -16.16 4.80
N HIS A 311 -5.13 -15.57 3.65
CA HIS A 311 -6.47 -15.03 3.45
C HIS A 311 -7.17 -15.54 2.19
N LYS A 312 -6.49 -15.63 1.03
CA LYS A 312 -7.08 -16.18 -0.22
C LYS A 312 -6.06 -16.94 -1.08
N TYR A 313 -6.59 -17.80 -1.96
CA TYR A 313 -5.95 -18.42 -3.16
C TYR A 313 -4.78 -19.37 -2.94
N VAL A 314 -4.29 -19.54 -1.72
CA VAL A 314 -3.17 -20.46 -1.43
C VAL A 314 -3.61 -21.61 -0.51
N THR A 315 -2.77 -22.63 -0.36
CA THR A 315 -2.99 -23.75 0.56
C THR A 315 -2.74 -23.42 2.03
N TYR A 316 -2.14 -22.26 2.33
CA TYR A 316 -1.79 -21.88 3.69
C TYR A 316 -3.02 -21.53 4.54
N GLY A 317 -3.17 -22.19 5.69
CA GLY A 317 -4.25 -21.94 6.63
C GLY A 317 -5.64 -22.12 5.99
N ASN A 318 -6.52 -21.13 6.20
CA ASN A 318 -7.89 -21.14 5.68
C ASN A 318 -8.05 -20.35 4.36
N SER A 319 -6.94 -20.11 3.64
CA SER A 319 -6.93 -19.32 2.40
C SER A 319 -7.68 -20.00 1.25
N GLY A 320 -7.81 -21.33 1.32
CA GLY A 320 -8.75 -22.14 0.54
C GLY A 320 -8.45 -22.31 -0.95
N GLY A 321 -7.22 -22.04 -1.40
CA GLY A 321 -6.71 -22.44 -2.71
C GLY A 321 -6.02 -23.81 -2.69
N THR A 322 -5.60 -24.27 -3.87
CA THR A 322 -4.96 -25.59 -4.07
C THR A 322 -3.47 -25.49 -4.35
N HIS A 323 -2.95 -24.29 -4.64
CA HIS A 323 -1.54 -24.03 -4.90
C HIS A 323 -0.80 -23.46 -3.69
N GLU A 324 0.48 -23.78 -3.56
CA GLU A 324 1.31 -23.30 -2.44
C GLU A 324 1.58 -21.80 -2.51
N GLY A 325 1.86 -21.20 -1.36
CA GLY A 325 2.14 -19.76 -1.23
C GLY A 325 3.31 -19.30 -2.10
N VAL A 326 4.45 -19.99 -1.99
CA VAL A 326 5.67 -19.68 -2.77
C VAL A 326 5.43 -19.91 -4.26
N ALA A 327 4.79 -21.01 -4.65
CA ALA A 327 4.45 -21.25 -6.06
C ALA A 327 3.59 -20.11 -6.63
N SER A 328 2.62 -19.63 -5.84
CA SER A 328 1.75 -18.51 -6.22
C SER A 328 2.51 -17.18 -6.28
N GLU A 329 3.46 -16.94 -5.39
CA GLU A 329 4.34 -15.78 -5.44
C GLU A 329 5.14 -15.73 -6.76
N TRP A 330 5.74 -16.85 -7.15
CA TRP A 330 6.52 -16.97 -8.38
C TRP A 330 5.63 -16.81 -9.62
N ARG A 331 4.45 -17.44 -9.62
CA ARG A 331 3.48 -17.27 -10.70
C ARG A 331 3.01 -15.83 -10.85
N HIS A 332 2.81 -15.12 -9.73
CA HIS A 332 2.45 -13.71 -9.75
C HIS A 332 3.59 -12.87 -10.33
N ALA A 333 4.84 -13.08 -9.90
CA ALA A 333 6.00 -12.37 -10.43
C ALA A 333 6.22 -12.63 -11.93
N GLU A 334 6.07 -13.87 -12.38
CA GLU A 334 6.10 -14.26 -13.79
C GLU A 334 5.04 -13.49 -14.58
N LEU A 335 3.79 -13.52 -14.12
CA LEU A 335 2.67 -12.84 -14.78
C LEU A 335 2.93 -11.33 -14.91
N LEU A 336 3.32 -10.67 -13.82
CA LEU A 336 3.61 -9.24 -13.81
C LEU A 336 4.77 -8.87 -14.75
N SER A 337 5.84 -9.66 -14.75
CA SER A 337 7.04 -9.39 -15.56
C SER A 337 6.74 -9.40 -17.07
N ASN A 338 5.75 -10.17 -17.52
CA ASN A 338 5.31 -10.18 -18.92
C ASN A 338 4.69 -8.84 -19.38
N TYR A 339 4.31 -7.96 -18.45
CA TYR A 339 3.66 -6.67 -18.74
C TYR A 339 4.50 -5.46 -18.29
N ASN A 340 5.81 -5.62 -18.15
CA ASN A 340 6.72 -4.56 -17.69
C ASN A 340 6.36 -4.00 -16.29
N CYS A 341 5.79 -4.85 -15.45
CA CYS A 341 5.46 -4.51 -14.07
C CYS A 341 6.62 -4.91 -13.13
N CYS A 342 6.94 -4.05 -12.16
CA CYS A 342 7.76 -4.40 -11.01
C CYS A 342 6.86 -4.60 -9.79
N LYS A 343 7.20 -5.58 -8.96
CA LYS A 343 6.43 -5.95 -7.78
C LYS A 343 7.03 -5.31 -6.52
N ASP A 344 6.19 -4.66 -5.73
CA ASP A 344 6.48 -4.12 -4.41
C ASP A 344 5.66 -4.94 -3.39
N ALA A 345 6.34 -5.91 -2.78
CA ALA A 345 5.76 -7.18 -2.38
C ALA A 345 5.24 -7.21 -0.93
N ASP A 346 4.17 -6.46 -0.62
CA ASP A 346 3.59 -6.37 0.74
C ASP A 346 3.01 -7.71 1.27
N ALA A 347 3.87 -8.68 1.59
CA ALA A 347 3.52 -10.00 2.09
C ALA A 347 3.13 -9.97 3.57
N ILE A 348 2.35 -10.98 3.99
CA ILE A 348 1.74 -11.11 5.34
C ILE A 348 2.73 -10.85 6.49
N ASP A 349 2.19 -10.44 7.65
CA ASP A 349 2.85 -10.08 8.92
C ASP A 349 3.44 -8.66 8.98
N PHE A 350 4.04 -8.19 7.89
CA PHE A 350 4.58 -6.82 7.78
C PHE A 350 4.08 -6.13 6.50
N SER A 351 2.86 -6.48 6.07
CA SER A 351 2.26 -5.98 4.82
C SER A 351 1.73 -4.56 4.94
N ASP A 352 1.35 -4.10 6.14
CA ASP A 352 0.77 -2.78 6.33
C ASP A 352 1.86 -1.70 6.36
N MET A 353 1.68 -0.67 5.54
CA MET A 353 2.52 0.52 5.49
C MET A 353 1.63 1.76 5.55
N THR A 354 1.44 2.28 6.75
CA THR A 354 0.77 3.57 6.94
C THR A 354 1.59 4.69 6.30
N ASN A 355 0.93 5.72 5.77
CA ASN A 355 1.57 6.97 5.32
C ASN A 355 2.44 6.84 4.05
N ALA A 356 2.24 5.81 3.22
CA ALA A 356 2.97 5.67 1.95
C ALA A 356 2.78 6.89 1.03
N SER A 357 1.62 7.55 1.08
CA SER A 357 1.37 8.83 0.40
C SER A 357 2.29 9.96 0.87
N VAL A 358 2.66 10.00 2.16
CA VAL A 358 3.63 10.98 2.72
C VAL A 358 5.04 10.64 2.28
N PHE A 359 5.46 9.38 2.45
CA PHE A 359 6.81 8.94 2.10
C PHE A 359 7.13 9.13 0.63
N SER A 360 6.13 8.95 -0.26
CA SER A 360 6.27 9.19 -1.69
C SER A 360 6.64 10.63 -2.07
N LYS A 361 6.50 11.59 -1.14
CA LYS A 361 6.85 13.01 -1.34
C LYS A 361 8.25 13.35 -0.85
N ALA A 362 8.94 12.41 -0.20
CA ALA A 362 10.30 12.64 0.27
C ALA A 362 11.23 12.91 -0.92
N PRO A 363 12.09 13.96 -0.85
CA PRO A 363 13.00 14.28 -1.93
C PRO A 363 14.04 13.16 -2.09
N THR A 364 14.15 12.62 -3.30
CA THR A 364 15.15 11.60 -3.64
C THR A 364 16.34 12.21 -4.37
N LYS A 365 17.51 11.57 -4.23
CA LYS A 365 18.69 11.89 -5.04
C LYS A 365 18.62 11.11 -6.33
N LYS A 366 19.10 11.71 -7.43
CA LYS A 366 19.26 11.00 -8.71
C LYS A 366 20.14 9.75 -8.59
N VAL A 367 21.12 9.77 -7.69
CA VAL A 367 22.04 8.65 -7.45
C VAL A 367 22.38 8.55 -5.96
N TYR A 368 22.25 7.35 -5.41
CA TYR A 368 22.80 6.98 -4.11
C TYR A 368 24.05 6.13 -4.35
N LYS A 369 25.23 6.71 -4.18
CA LYS A 369 26.50 6.00 -4.39
C LYS A 369 26.79 5.08 -3.21
N GLN A 370 26.84 3.77 -3.46
CA GLN A 370 27.41 2.80 -2.53
C GLN A 370 28.93 2.70 -2.73
N HIS A 371 29.67 2.60 -1.63
CA HIS A 371 31.13 2.46 -1.67
C HIS A 371 31.51 1.06 -2.15
N LYS A 372 32.26 0.99 -3.25
CA LYS A 372 32.87 -0.25 -3.73
C LYS A 372 34.33 -0.27 -3.26
N PRO A 373 34.74 -1.25 -2.42
CA PRO A 373 36.11 -1.28 -1.91
C PRO A 373 37.12 -1.43 -3.05
N GLY A 374 38.19 -0.64 -2.96
CA GLY A 374 39.34 -0.73 -3.87
C GLY A 374 40.33 -1.83 -3.48
N LEU A 375 41.31 -2.11 -4.36
CA LEU A 375 42.32 -3.15 -4.13
C LEU A 375 43.09 -2.96 -2.81
N GLU A 376 43.49 -1.72 -2.52
CA GLU A 376 44.25 -1.38 -1.31
C GLU A 376 43.42 -1.59 -0.03
N GLU A 377 42.11 -1.32 -0.07
CA GLU A 377 41.22 -1.62 1.06
C GLU A 377 41.08 -3.13 1.28
N LEU A 378 40.97 -3.90 0.19
CA LEU A 378 40.90 -5.36 0.25
C LEU A 378 42.21 -5.98 0.76
N LYS A 379 43.37 -5.40 0.41
CA LYS A 379 44.68 -5.76 0.98
C LYS A 379 44.76 -5.42 2.46
N ALA A 380 44.33 -4.23 2.87
CA ALA A 380 44.30 -3.80 4.27
C ALA A 380 43.40 -4.70 5.13
N LYS A 381 42.30 -5.22 4.57
CA LYS A 381 41.43 -6.23 5.19
C LYS A 381 42.02 -7.64 5.17
N GLY A 382 43.17 -7.85 4.53
CA GLY A 382 43.82 -9.15 4.40
C GLY A 382 43.10 -10.12 3.47
N LEU A 383 42.17 -9.66 2.64
CA LEU A 383 41.42 -10.50 1.70
C LEU A 383 42.21 -10.78 0.42
N ILE A 384 43.11 -9.87 0.07
CA ILE A 384 43.99 -9.92 -1.11
C ILE A 384 45.45 -9.78 -0.66
N ASP A 385 46.39 -10.44 -1.35
CA ASP A 385 47.85 -10.31 -1.12
C ASP A 385 48.47 -9.11 -1.84
N GLU A 386 49.78 -8.89 -1.64
CA GLU A 386 50.50 -7.76 -2.24
C GLU A 386 50.50 -7.79 -3.78
N ASP A 387 50.45 -9.00 -4.37
CA ASP A 387 50.41 -9.24 -5.81
C ASP A 387 48.99 -9.07 -6.39
N GLY A 388 47.99 -8.79 -5.56
CA GLY A 388 46.61 -8.59 -5.99
C GLY A 388 45.81 -9.88 -6.13
N LYS A 389 46.29 -11.01 -5.59
CA LYS A 389 45.57 -12.30 -5.60
C LYS A 389 44.74 -12.48 -4.33
N VAL A 390 43.58 -13.11 -4.48
CA VAL A 390 42.74 -13.50 -3.33
C VAL A 390 43.51 -14.50 -2.47
N LYS A 391 43.56 -14.26 -1.15
CA LYS A 391 44.26 -15.16 -0.24
C LYS A 391 43.55 -16.51 -0.12
N GLU A 392 44.30 -17.56 0.16
CA GLU A 392 43.73 -18.87 0.44
C GLU A 392 43.08 -18.87 1.84
N ALA A 393 41.75 -18.90 1.87
CA ALA A 393 40.94 -18.92 3.10
C ALA A 393 39.54 -19.47 2.82
N VAL A 394 38.79 -19.75 3.89
CA VAL A 394 37.34 -19.97 3.81
C VAL A 394 36.65 -18.62 3.95
N TYR A 395 35.92 -18.22 2.90
CA TYR A 395 35.15 -16.98 2.88
C TYR A 395 33.68 -17.26 3.16
N VAL A 396 33.10 -16.50 4.09
CA VAL A 396 31.67 -16.56 4.44
C VAL A 396 31.08 -15.17 4.21
N SER A 397 29.92 -15.11 3.58
CA SER A 397 29.15 -13.87 3.38
C SER A 397 27.73 -14.09 3.83
N THR A 398 27.15 -13.07 4.48
CA THR A 398 25.75 -13.06 4.89
C THR A 398 24.95 -12.21 3.91
N TYR A 399 23.87 -12.77 3.37
CA TYR A 399 22.88 -12.05 2.57
C TYR A 399 21.66 -11.74 3.45
N VAL A 400 21.24 -10.48 3.48
CA VAL A 400 20.05 -10.04 4.21
C VAL A 400 19.02 -9.57 3.18
N GLY A 401 18.06 -10.46 2.89
CA GLY A 401 17.02 -10.31 1.88
C GLY A 401 15.69 -9.77 2.42
N ASP A 402 14.64 -9.97 1.62
CA ASP A 402 13.22 -9.67 1.93
C ASP A 402 12.94 -8.15 2.12
N TYR A 403 13.70 -7.33 1.40
CA TYR A 403 13.48 -5.88 1.25
C TYR A 403 12.93 -5.51 -0.13
N ASP A 404 12.19 -6.43 -0.74
CA ASP A 404 11.42 -6.23 -1.96
C ASP A 404 10.03 -5.61 -1.73
N ALA A 405 9.71 -5.32 -0.47
CA ALA A 405 8.53 -4.60 -0.04
C ALA A 405 8.90 -3.36 0.77
N ALA A 406 8.32 -2.22 0.42
CA ALA A 406 8.47 -1.00 1.21
C ALA A 406 7.89 -1.19 2.63
N ALA A 407 6.82 -1.96 2.79
CA ALA A 407 6.17 -2.22 4.09
C ALA A 407 7.06 -3.01 5.06
N TRP A 408 7.89 -3.95 4.55
CA TRP A 408 8.83 -4.69 5.37
C TRP A 408 9.98 -3.82 5.86
N LEU A 409 10.51 -2.95 5.00
CA LEU A 409 11.49 -1.95 5.42
C LEU A 409 10.87 -1.01 6.46
N TYR A 410 9.68 -0.48 6.19
CA TYR A 410 8.93 0.38 7.10
C TYR A 410 8.79 -0.24 8.50
N SER A 411 8.44 -1.52 8.55
CA SER A 411 8.15 -2.21 9.81
C SER A 411 9.39 -2.72 10.55
N ARG A 412 10.39 -3.24 9.83
CA ARG A 412 11.55 -3.94 10.42
C ARG A 412 12.77 -3.04 10.62
N MET A 413 12.94 -2.03 9.78
CA MET A 413 14.13 -1.19 9.82
C MET A 413 14.36 -0.48 11.17
N PRO A 414 13.32 0.03 11.87
CA PRO A 414 13.54 0.69 13.15
C PRO A 414 14.29 -0.19 14.17
N GLU A 415 13.92 -1.47 14.29
CA GLU A 415 14.60 -2.41 15.20
C GLU A 415 16.05 -2.67 14.74
N ILE A 416 16.22 -2.98 13.46
CA ILE A 416 17.50 -3.33 12.87
C ILE A 416 18.49 -2.16 13.00
N TRP A 417 18.01 -0.94 12.76
CA TRP A 417 18.81 0.27 12.76
C TRP A 417 19.25 0.68 14.17
N GLU A 418 18.39 0.49 15.16
CA GLU A 418 18.68 0.84 16.55
C GLU A 418 19.37 -0.31 17.33
N ASN A 419 19.64 -1.46 16.67
CA ASN A 419 20.30 -2.59 17.30
C ASN A 419 21.73 -2.22 17.79
N PRO A 420 22.09 -2.45 19.08
CA PRO A 420 23.38 -2.07 19.64
C PRO A 420 24.58 -2.87 19.09
N TYR A 421 24.31 -3.95 18.35
CA TYR A 421 25.30 -4.75 17.64
C TYR A 421 25.43 -4.37 16.15
N ARG A 422 24.64 -3.40 15.66
CA ARG A 422 24.74 -2.93 14.26
C ARG A 422 26.17 -2.48 13.96
N GLY A 423 26.72 -2.98 12.85
CA GLY A 423 28.10 -2.72 12.42
C GLY A 423 29.16 -3.62 13.05
N ARG A 424 28.81 -4.56 13.94
CA ARG A 424 29.77 -5.54 14.48
C ARG A 424 29.97 -6.77 13.60
N VAL A 425 29.01 -7.08 12.73
CA VAL A 425 29.08 -8.16 11.73
C VAL A 425 28.89 -7.52 10.35
N GLU A 426 29.72 -7.92 9.38
CA GLU A 426 29.55 -7.50 7.98
C GLU A 426 28.31 -8.22 7.41
N LEU A 427 27.33 -7.43 6.96
CA LEU A 427 26.07 -7.91 6.43
C LEU A 427 25.85 -7.30 5.04
N GLY A 428 25.57 -8.15 4.04
CA GLY A 428 25.19 -7.74 2.69
C GLY A 428 23.69 -7.50 2.61
N TRP A 429 23.26 -6.25 2.73
CA TRP A 429 21.86 -5.85 2.68
C TRP A 429 21.36 -5.68 1.24
N ALA A 430 20.26 -6.33 0.90
CA ALA A 430 19.65 -6.26 -0.41
C ALA A 430 18.44 -5.30 -0.43
N PHE A 431 18.63 -4.04 -0.02
CA PHE A 431 17.58 -3.02 -0.13
C PHE A 431 17.28 -2.72 -1.59
N ASN A 432 16.01 -2.78 -1.97
CA ASN A 432 15.57 -2.36 -3.29
C ASN A 432 15.70 -0.83 -3.44
N PRO A 433 16.14 -0.34 -4.62
CA PRO A 433 16.41 1.07 -4.87
C PRO A 433 15.17 1.95 -5.02
#